data_AF-W1XX54-F1
#
_entry.id   AF-W1XX54-F1
#
_cell.length_a   1.000
_cell.length_b   1.000
_cell.length_c   1.000
_cell.angle_alpha   90.00
_cell.angle_beta   90.00
_cell.angle_gamma   90.00
#
_symmetry.space_group_name_H-M   'P 1'
#
loop_
_entity.id
_entity.type
_entity.pdbx_description
1 polymer ?
#
loop_
_entity_poly.entity_id
_entity_poly.type
_entity_poly.pdbx_seq_one_letter_code
_entity_poly.pdbx_strand_id
1 'polypeptide(L)' 'ELEQYFTEHISVHEVGMQDILRIRAIQEDPLEDAVVIGVEPESLEIGFEPSESVQCALPEVKKRVLNVLREWGVVAEPKA' A
#
# COMPACT_ATOMS: atom_id res chain seq x y z
N GLU A 1 9.20 3.60 -9.84
CA GLU A 1 7.77 3.93 -9.60
C GLU A 1 7.43 3.99 -8.10
N LEU A 2 7.81 3.01 -7.28
CA LEU A 2 7.52 2.99 -5.83
C LEU A 2 8.10 4.19 -5.04
N GLU A 3 9.36 4.57 -5.32
CA GLU A 3 9.99 5.75 -4.68
C GLU A 3 9.32 7.08 -5.06
N GLN A 4 8.74 7.16 -6.26
CA GLN A 4 8.11 8.37 -6.79
C GLN A 4 6.76 8.61 -6.11
N TYR A 5 5.95 7.55 -5.92
CA TYR A 5 4.70 7.60 -5.17
C TYR A 5 4.88 8.21 -3.78
N PHE A 6 5.92 7.76 -3.06
CA PHE A 6 6.24 8.27 -1.73
C PHE A 6 6.78 9.71 -1.73
N THR A 7 7.38 10.16 -2.82
CA THR A 7 7.82 11.55 -2.92
C THR A 7 6.64 12.51 -3.18
N GLU A 8 5.57 12.04 -3.84
CA GLU A 8 4.42 12.85 -4.25
C GLU A 8 3.24 12.82 -3.26
N HIS A 9 3.04 11.72 -2.54
CA HIS A 9 1.94 11.57 -1.57
C HIS A 9 2.43 11.77 -0.12
N ILE A 10 1.92 12.82 0.53
CA ILE A 10 2.30 13.17 1.91
C ILE A 10 1.35 12.47 2.89
N SER A 11 1.71 11.26 3.32
CA SER A 11 1.14 10.66 4.53
C SER A 11 2.18 10.68 5.64
N VAL A 12 1.88 11.38 6.73
CA VAL A 12 2.79 11.51 7.90
C VAL A 12 3.08 10.16 8.58
N HIS A 13 2.24 9.13 8.40
CA HIS A 13 2.53 7.78 8.88
C HIS A 13 3.41 6.99 7.91
N GLU A 14 3.46 7.40 6.64
CA GLU A 14 4.26 6.73 5.61
C GLU A 14 5.71 7.24 5.60
N VAL A 15 6.01 8.43 6.12
CA VAL A 15 7.38 8.99 6.20
C VAL A 15 8.41 7.95 6.70
N GLY A 16 8.08 7.22 7.76
CA GLY A 16 8.97 6.18 8.29
C GLY A 16 9.15 4.97 7.35
N MET A 17 8.14 4.63 6.55
CA MET A 17 8.23 3.59 5.53
C MET A 17 9.06 4.05 4.33
N GLN A 18 8.96 5.32 3.94
CA GLN A 18 9.81 5.92 2.89
C GLN A 18 11.29 5.87 3.28
N ASP A 19 11.59 6.22 4.53
CA ASP A 19 12.95 6.18 5.07
C ASP A 19 13.54 4.77 5.05
N ILE A 20 12.75 3.74 5.42
CA ILE A 20 13.19 2.34 5.40
C ILE A 20 13.49 1.88 3.96
N LEU A 21 12.64 2.20 3.00
CA LEU A 21 12.85 1.85 1.59
C LEU A 21 14.10 2.56 1.02
N ARG A 22 14.30 3.83 1.38
CA ARG A 22 15.48 4.61 0.99
C ARG A 22 16.78 4.03 1.56
N ILE A 23 16.76 3.62 2.83
CA ILE A 23 17.93 3.01 3.51
C ILE A 23 18.31 1.69 2.84
N ARG A 24 17.33 0.81 2.56
CA ARG A 24 17.55 -0.46 1.85
C ARG A 24 18.20 -0.24 0.48
N ALA A 25 17.72 0.75 -0.28
CA ALA A 25 18.30 1.11 -1.57
C ALA A 25 19.76 1.59 -1.46
N ILE A 26 20.10 2.37 -0.42
CA ILE A 26 21.48 2.85 -0.18
C ILE A 26 22.40 1.71 0.29
N GLN A 27 21.87 0.72 1.01
CA GLN A 27 22.63 -0.43 1.51
C GLN A 27 22.93 -1.50 0.44
N GLU A 28 22.60 -1.24 -0.83
CA GLU A 28 22.71 -2.20 -1.94
C GLU A 28 21.91 -3.50 -1.74
N ASP A 29 20.91 -3.46 -0.84
CA ASP A 29 19.96 -4.56 -0.55
C ASP A 29 18.52 -4.06 -0.78
N PRO A 30 18.15 -3.72 -2.03
CA PRO A 30 16.81 -3.24 -2.34
C PRO A 30 15.77 -4.36 -2.17
N LEU A 31 14.53 -3.99 -1.83
CA LEU A 31 13.42 -4.95 -1.89
C LEU A 31 13.14 -5.29 -3.36
N GLU A 32 13.40 -6.54 -3.74
CA GLU A 32 13.23 -7.01 -5.13
C GLU A 32 11.74 -7.05 -5.54
N ASP A 33 10.87 -7.51 -4.64
CA ASP A 33 9.43 -7.66 -4.87
C ASP A 33 8.63 -6.81 -3.87
N ALA A 34 8.44 -5.53 -4.18
CA ALA A 34 7.63 -4.60 -3.40
C ALA A 34 6.54 -3.95 -4.25
N VAL A 35 5.31 -3.95 -3.76
CA VAL A 35 4.16 -3.28 -4.40
C VAL A 35 3.39 -2.49 -3.34
N VAL A 36 3.04 -1.24 -3.68
CA VAL A 36 2.20 -0.37 -2.85
C VAL A 36 0.83 -0.24 -3.51
N ILE A 37 -0.24 -0.49 -2.74
CA ILE A 37 -1.63 -0.32 -3.20
C ILE A 37 -2.29 0.70 -2.26
N GLY A 38 -2.41 1.93 -2.74
CA GLY A 38 -3.09 3.02 -2.02
C GLY A 38 -4.54 3.21 -2.45
N VAL A 39 -5.32 3.83 -1.56
CA VAL A 39 -6.63 4.43 -1.88
C VAL A 39 -6.57 5.89 -1.44
N GLU A 40 -6.88 6.80 -2.35
CA GLU A 40 -6.96 8.22 -2.01
C GLU A 40 -8.17 8.48 -1.11
N PRO A 41 -7.98 9.12 0.05
CA PRO A 41 -9.08 9.43 0.95
C PRO A 41 -9.93 10.60 0.42
N GLU A 42 -11.24 10.55 0.65
CA GLU A 42 -12.12 11.70 0.39
C GLU A 42 -12.00 12.78 1.46
N SER A 43 -11.75 12.38 2.72
CA SER A 43 -11.64 13.27 3.86
C SER A 43 -10.60 12.75 4.87
N LEU A 44 -9.97 13.69 5.58
CA LEU A 44 -9.06 13.43 6.71
C LEU A 44 -9.66 13.89 8.05
N GLU A 45 -10.97 14.14 8.09
CA GLU A 45 -11.67 14.48 9.33
C GLU A 45 -11.62 13.33 10.34
N ILE A 46 -11.74 13.68 11.62
CA ILE A 46 -11.70 12.70 12.71
C ILE A 46 -13.00 11.88 12.68
N GLY A 47 -12.85 10.56 12.55
CA GLY A 47 -13.95 9.61 12.58
C GLY A 47 -13.44 8.20 12.87
N PHE A 48 -14.38 7.29 13.14
CA PHE A 48 -14.08 5.88 13.38
C PHE A 48 -14.18 5.02 12.13
N GLU A 49 -14.84 5.54 11.08
CA GLU A 49 -15.14 4.81 9.86
C GLU A 49 -14.56 5.55 8.64
N PRO A 50 -14.12 4.83 7.59
CA PRO A 50 -13.75 5.47 6.33
C PRO A 50 -14.96 6.14 5.65
N SER A 51 -14.71 7.10 4.75
CA SER A 51 -15.77 7.64 3.89
C SER A 51 -16.41 6.55 3.02
N GLU A 52 -17.64 6.77 2.57
CA GLU A 52 -18.38 5.81 1.72
C GLU A 52 -17.59 5.45 0.45
N SER A 53 -16.93 6.45 -0.15
CA SER A 53 -16.06 6.30 -1.31
C SER A 53 -14.88 5.35 -1.05
N VAL A 54 -14.20 5.48 0.10
CA VAL A 54 -13.10 4.59 0.49
C VAL A 54 -13.61 3.18 0.77
N GLN A 55 -14.74 3.05 1.46
CA GLN A 55 -15.35 1.74 1.73
C GLN A 55 -15.70 1.00 0.42
N CYS A 56 -16.23 1.72 -0.57
CA CYS A 56 -16.54 1.18 -1.90
C CYS A 56 -15.28 0.71 -2.67
N ALA A 57 -14.11 1.29 -2.38
CA ALA A 57 -12.85 0.89 -3.01
C ALA A 57 -12.23 -0.39 -2.40
N LEU A 58 -12.54 -0.72 -1.14
CA LEU A 58 -11.93 -1.85 -0.43
C LEU A 58 -12.06 -3.22 -1.15
N PRO A 59 -13.21 -3.58 -1.76
CA PRO A 59 -13.31 -4.83 -2.50
C PRO A 59 -12.34 -4.92 -3.68
N GLU A 60 -12.08 -3.80 -4.36
CA GLU A 60 -11.14 -3.73 -5.48
C GLU A 60 -9.69 -3.81 -5.00
N VAL A 61 -9.35 -3.10 -3.92
CA VAL A 61 -8.04 -3.21 -3.25
C VAL A 61 -7.74 -4.65 -2.89
N LYS A 62 -8.71 -5.36 -2.28
CA LYS A 62 -8.56 -6.77 -1.93
C LYS A 62 -8.25 -7.63 -3.14
N LYS A 63 -8.94 -7.42 -4.27
CA LYS A 63 -8.65 -8.16 -5.52
C LYS A 63 -7.24 -7.90 -6.02
N ARG A 64 -6.78 -6.64 -6.00
CA ARG A 64 -5.42 -6.27 -6.42
C ARG A 64 -4.35 -6.93 -5.55
N VAL A 65 -4.53 -6.90 -4.21
CA VAL A 65 -3.63 -7.60 -3.28
C VAL A 65 -3.56 -9.09 -3.59
N LEU A 66 -4.71 -9.75 -3.78
CA LEU A 66 -4.75 -11.18 -4.11
C LEU A 66 -4.10 -11.51 -5.45
N ASN A 67 -4.15 -10.61 -6.42
CA ASN A 67 -3.50 -10.79 -7.71
C ASN A 67 -1.97 -10.68 -7.57
N VAL A 68 -1.47 -9.67 -6.85
CA VAL A 68 -0.03 -9.52 -6.55
C VAL A 68 0.50 -10.77 -5.83
N LEU A 69 -0.22 -11.25 -4.81
CA LEU A 69 0.17 -12.49 -4.12
C LEU A 69 0.22 -13.69 -5.05
N ARG A 70 -0.74 -13.81 -5.98
CA ARG A 70 -0.76 -14.90 -6.97
C ARG A 70 0.43 -14.80 -7.93
N GLU A 71 0.78 -13.60 -8.38
CA GLU A 71 1.95 -13.36 -9.22
C GLU A 71 3.25 -13.75 -8.51
N TRP A 72 3.30 -13.59 -7.18
CA TRP A 72 4.38 -14.09 -6.32
C TRP A 72 4.27 -15.58 -5.96
N GLY A 73 3.33 -16.31 -6.57
CA GLY A 73 3.15 -17.75 -6.33
C GLY A 73 2.45 -18.10 -5.01
N VAL A 74 1.84 -17.13 -4.32
CA VAL A 74 1.10 -17.31 -3.06
C VAL A 74 -0.39 -17.43 -3.34
N VAL A 75 -1.03 -18.48 -2.82
CA VAL A 75 -2.49 -18.69 -2.91
C VAL A 75 -3.12 -18.40 -1.55
N ALA A 76 -4.04 -17.43 -1.51
CA ALA A 76 -4.81 -17.13 -0.31
C ALA A 76 -6.13 -17.90 -0.29
N GLU A 77 -6.46 -18.48 0.86
CA GLU A 77 -7.72 -19.18 1.09
C GLU A 77 -8.67 -18.34 1.96
N PRO A 78 -10.00 -18.39 1.74
CA PRO A 78 -10.95 -17.78 2.64
C PRO A 78 -10.81 -18.33 4.06
N LYS A 79 -10.82 -17.45 5.05
CA LYS A 79 -10.89 -17.88 6.44
C LYS A 79 -12.28 -18.49 6.70
N ALA A 80 -12.28 -19.70 7.27
CA ALA A 80 -13.48 -20.44 7.67
C ALA A 80 -14.26 -19.73 8.79
#